data_AF-A0A174NY83-F1
#
_entry.id   AF-A0A174NY83-F1
#
_cell.length_a   1.000
_cell.length_b   1.000
_cell.length_c   1.000
_cell.angle_alpha   90.00
_cell.angle_beta   90.00
_cell.angle_gamma   90.00
#
_symmetry.space_group_name_H-M   'P 1'
#
loop_
_entity.id
_entity.type
_entity.pdbx_description
1 polymer ?
#
loop_
_entity_poly.entity_id
_entity_poly.type
_entity_poly.pdbx_seq_one_letter_code
_entity_poly.pdbx_strand_id
1 'polypeptide(L)' 'MKRYWFELTDERYNDLGVSIPDGSSKQTAINHAKRWMKENCVRVAELAVNSMITGNLLDTIEIELN' A
#
# COMPACT_ATOMS: atom_id res chain seq x y z
N MET A 1 -14.74 -14.01 -1.92
CA MET A 1 -14.11 -12.94 -1.11
C MET A 1 -13.01 -12.30 -1.95
N LYS A 2 -12.95 -10.97 -2.04
CA LYS A 2 -11.84 -10.29 -2.72
C LYS A 2 -10.64 -10.31 -1.76
N ARG A 3 -9.51 -10.86 -2.21
CA ARG A 3 -8.26 -10.87 -1.46
C ARG A 3 -7.25 -10.03 -2.24
N TYR A 4 -6.67 -9.08 -1.53
CA TYR A 4 -5.67 -8.17 -2.06
C TYR A 4 -4.37 -8.37 -1.31
N TRP A 5 -3.29 -8.15 -2.03
CA TRP A 5 -1.98 -7.93 -1.47
C TRP A 5 -1.55 -6.51 -1.84
N PHE A 6 -0.75 -5.90 -0.99
CA PHE A 6 -0.48 -4.46 -1.03
C PHE A 6 1.01 -4.19 -1.04
N GLU A 7 1.44 -3.28 -1.90
CA GLU A 7 2.82 -2.77 -1.94
C GLU A 7 2.79 -1.27 -1.69
N LEU A 8 3.69 -0.79 -0.84
CA LEU A 8 3.90 0.64 -0.68
C LEU A 8 5.12 1.04 -1.50
N THR A 9 4.92 1.97 -2.42
CA THR A 9 5.95 2.44 -3.33
C THR A 9 6.19 3.94 -3.17
N ASP A 10 7.38 4.41 -3.50
CA ASP A 10 7.67 5.84 -3.60
C ASP A 10 7.13 6.43 -4.92
N GLU A 11 7.32 7.73 -5.12
CA GLU A 11 6.98 8.46 -6.36
C GLU A 11 7.66 7.92 -7.63
N ARG A 12 8.67 7.05 -7.49
CA ARG A 12 9.40 6.41 -8.58
C ARG A 12 9.03 4.94 -8.75
N TYR A 13 7.97 4.48 -8.07
CA TYR A 13 7.53 3.08 -8.03
C TYR A 13 8.56 2.12 -7.42
N ASN A 14 9.49 2.62 -6.59
CA ASN A 14 10.38 1.73 -5.83
C ASN A 14 9.62 1.17 -4.63
N ASP A 15 9.66 -0.14 -4.46
CA ASP A 15 9.13 -0.80 -3.26
C ASP A 15 9.86 -0.29 -2.02
N LEU A 16 9.09 0.24 -1.07
CA LEU A 16 9.56 0.71 0.21
C LEU A 16 9.74 -0.43 1.23
N GLY A 17 9.42 -1.67 0.85
CA GLY A 17 9.66 -2.87 1.63
C GLY A 17 8.74 -2.98 2.85
N VAL A 18 7.54 -2.39 2.77
CA VAL A 18 6.60 -2.34 3.89
C VAL A 18 5.83 -3.65 4.00
N SER A 19 5.91 -4.28 5.17
CA SER A 19 5.08 -5.45 5.48
C SER A 19 3.64 -5.00 5.77
N ILE A 20 2.80 -4.97 4.75
CA ILE A 20 1.36 -4.70 4.86
C ILE A 20 0.61 -6.03 4.86
N PRO A 21 -0.26 -6.30 5.85
CA PRO A 21 -1.03 -7.54 5.87
C PRO A 21 -1.97 -7.66 4.67
N ASP A 22 -1.90 -8.79 3.97
CA ASP A 22 -2.85 -9.14 2.93
C ASP A 22 -4.26 -9.26 3.50
N GLY A 23 -5.26 -8.90 2.70
CA GLY A 23 -6.63 -8.97 3.18
C GLY A 23 -7.66 -8.44 2.20
N SER A 24 -8.89 -8.30 2.69
CA SER A 24 -10.01 -7.76 1.91
C SER A 24 -10.24 -6.26 2.12
N SER A 25 -9.59 -5.65 3.13
CA SER A 25 -9.82 -4.27 3.56
C SER A 25 -8.69 -3.35 3.09
N LYS A 26 -8.96 -2.53 2.06
CA LYS A 26 -8.05 -1.47 1.61
C LYS A 26 -7.77 -0.45 2.73
N GLN A 27 -8.76 -0.16 3.57
CA GLN A 27 -8.62 0.81 4.67
C GLN A 27 -7.60 0.36 5.72
N THR A 28 -7.56 -0.93 6.03
CA THR A 28 -6.58 -1.49 6.97
C THR A 28 -5.16 -1.35 6.40
N ALA A 29 -4.98 -1.63 5.11
CA ALA A 29 -3.71 -1.44 4.41
C ALA A 29 -3.24 0.02 4.43
N ILE A 30 -4.14 0.98 4.13
CA ILE A 30 -3.84 2.42 4.20
C ILE A 30 -3.37 2.83 5.60
N ASN A 31 -4.02 2.33 6.66
CA ASN A 31 -3.63 2.66 8.03
C ASN A 31 -2.24 2.12 8.39
N HIS A 32 -1.90 0.91 7.93
CA HIS A 32 -0.56 0.34 8.09
C HIS A 32 0.49 1.14 7.31
N ALA A 33 0.20 1.47 6.05
CA ALA A 33 1.07 2.31 5.22
C ALA A 33 1.34 3.66 5.90
N LYS A 34 0.28 4.38 6.32
CA LYS A 34 0.41 5.67 7.02
C LYS A 34 1.25 5.55 8.30
N ARG A 35 1.10 4.48 9.07
CA ARG A 35 1.90 4.26 10.28
C ARG A 35 3.38 4.08 9.94
N TRP A 36 3.69 3.22 8.98
CA TRP A 36 5.06 3.00 8.54
C TRP A 36 5.68 4.29 7.96
N MET A 37 4.92 5.03 7.15
CA MET A 37 5.34 6.30 6.57
C MET A 37 5.70 7.32 7.68
N LYS A 38 4.91 7.39 8.77
CA LYS A 38 5.23 8.24 9.93
C LYS A 38 6.52 7.83 10.62
N GLU A 39 6.72 6.52 10.79
CA GLU A 39 7.91 5.95 11.44
C GLU A 39 9.19 6.17 10.60
N ASN A 40 9.07 6.26 9.27
CA ASN A 40 10.18 6.40 8.33
C ASN A 40 10.32 7.80 7.71
N CYS A 41 9.56 8.79 8.22
CA CYS A 41 9.56 10.17 7.71
C CYS A 41 9.24 10.31 6.20
N VAL A 42 8.45 9.38 5.65
CA VAL A 42 8.00 9.42 4.25
C VAL A 42 6.72 10.24 4.17
N ARG A 43 6.72 11.33 3.39
CA ARG A 43 5.57 12.25 3.29
C ARG A 43 4.53 11.80 2.27
N VAL A 44 4.99 11.28 1.15
CA VAL A 44 4.16 10.85 0.02
C VAL A 44 4.57 9.44 -0.37
N ALA A 45 3.60 8.56 -0.57
CA ALA A 45 3.81 7.22 -1.07
C ALA A 45 2.56 6.75 -1.83
N GLU A 46 2.74 5.79 -2.74
CA GLU A 46 1.65 5.16 -3.48
C GLU A 46 1.44 3.74 -2.99
N LEU A 47 0.21 3.42 -2.59
CA LEU A 47 -0.20 2.08 -2.20
C LEU A 47 -0.79 1.36 -3.41
N ALA A 48 -0.02 0.46 -4.00
CA ALA A 48 -0.47 -0.43 -5.07
C ALA A 48 -1.35 -1.54 -4.47
N VAL A 49 -2.55 -1.70 -5.03
CA VAL A 49 -3.52 -2.74 -4.63
C VAL A 49 -3.57 -3.79 -5.72
N ASN A 50 -3.04 -4.97 -5.41
CA ASN A 50 -2.95 -6.06 -6.35
C ASN A 50 -3.97 -7.17 -6.00
N SER A 51 -4.48 -7.85 -7.02
CA SER A 51 -5.40 -8.98 -6.86
C SER A 51 -4.62 -10.24 -6.52
N MET A 52 -4.91 -10.89 -5.39
CA MET A 52 -4.36 -12.23 -5.13
C MET A 52 -4.99 -13.32 -6.02
N ILE A 53 -6.13 -13.03 -6.66
CA ILE A 53 -6.84 -14.00 -7.51
C ILE A 53 -6.24 -14.02 -8.91
N THR A 54 -5.95 -12.85 -9.46
CA THR A 54 -5.53 -12.69 -10.86
C THR A 54 -4.08 -12.23 -11.00
N GLY A 55 -3.42 -11.80 -9.92
CA GLY A 55 -2.07 -11.26 -9.95
C GLY A 55 -1.95 -9.86 -10.55
N ASN A 56 -3.07 -9.25 -10.98
CA ASN A 56 -3.07 -7.95 -11.64
C ASN A 56 -3.16 -6.81 -10.64
N LEU A 57 -2.53 -5.68 -10.97
CA LEU A 57 -2.79 -4.39 -10.34
C LEU A 57 -4.26 -4.01 -10.56
N LEU A 58 -4.94 -3.68 -9.48
CA LEU A 58 -6.35 -3.27 -9.50
C LEU A 58 -6.53 -1.78 -9.30
N ASP A 59 -5.65 -1.17 -8.51
CA ASP A 59 -5.79 0.21 -8.05
C ASP A 59 -4.46 0.71 -7.52
N THR A 60 -4.25 2.02 -7.56
CA THR A 60 -3.10 2.69 -6.93
C THR A 60 -3.63 3.87 -6.13
N ILE A 61 -3.34 3.88 -4.84
CA ILE A 61 -3.87 4.88 -3.90
C ILE A 61 -2.71 5.75 -3.43
N GLU A 62 -2.72 7.02 -3.81
CA GLU A 62 -1.79 8.00 -3.28
C GLU A 62 -2.10 8.28 -1.80
N ILE A 63 -1.06 8.22 -0.96
CA ILE A 63 -1.12 8.50 0.47
C ILE A 63 -0.17 9.65 0.76
N GLU A 64 -0.72 10.75 1.27
CA GLU A 64 0.04 11.87 1.79
C GLU A 64 -0.14 11.98 3.31
N LEU A 65 0.96 12.22 4.02
CA LEU A 65 0.99 12.56 5.45
C LEU A 65 1.13 14.08 5.60
N ASN A 66 0.02 14.76 5.87
CA ASN A 66 -0.01 16.14 6.38
C ASN A 66 0.39 16.22 7.85
#